data_AF-A0A4R0VPM4-F1
#
_entry.id   AF-A0A4R0VPM4-F1
#
_cell.length_a   1.000
_cell.length_b   1.000
_cell.length_c   1.000
_cell.angle_alpha   90.00
_cell.angle_beta   90.00
_cell.angle_gamma   90.00
#
_symmetry.space_group_name_H-M   'P 1'
#
loop_
_entity.id
_entity.type
_entity.pdbx_description
1 polymer ?
#
loop_
_entity_poly.entity_id
_entity_poly.type
_entity_poly.pdbx_seq_one_letter_code
_entity_poly.pdbx_strand_id
1 'polypeptide(L)'
;MNVSESIDWRHSTPGELDLHRFIGLTRRGQTLDGYLSCFMQNGWWTLTDADNLATVIKPDANGNPTLNTELFRSINVLKEIRP
;
A
#
# COMPACT_ATOMS: atom_id res chain seq x y z
N MET A 1 24.22 7.85 1.04
CA MET A 1 23.03 7.43 0.27
C MET A 1 22.28 6.47 1.16
N ASN A 2 21.10 6.84 1.66
CA ASN A 2 20.27 5.91 2.43
C ASN A 2 19.50 5.08 1.40
N VAL A 3 19.81 3.79 1.27
CA VAL A 3 19.07 2.88 0.38
C VAL A 3 17.95 2.30 1.24
N SER A 4 16.71 2.66 0.91
CA SER A 4 15.55 2.08 1.58
C SER A 4 15.26 0.70 1.00
N GLU A 5 15.06 -0.29 1.86
CA GLU A 5 14.78 -1.67 1.45
C GLU A 5 13.30 -1.85 1.13
N SER A 6 13.00 -2.53 0.02
CA SER A 6 11.63 -2.85 -0.39
C SER A 6 11.09 -4.08 0.33
N ILE A 7 9.80 -4.04 0.68
CA ILE A 7 9.03 -5.17 1.19
C ILE A 7 8.35 -5.90 0.03
N ASP A 8 8.37 -7.23 0.06
CA ASP A 8 7.55 -8.07 -0.82
C ASP A 8 6.08 -8.09 -0.36
N TRP A 9 5.42 -6.95 -0.55
CA TRP A 9 4.07 -6.71 -0.05
C TRP A 9 3.01 -7.66 -0.61
N ARG A 10 3.29 -8.35 -1.72
CA ARG A 10 2.35 -9.31 -2.31
C ARG A 10 2.20 -10.58 -1.46
N HIS A 11 3.20 -10.88 -0.64
CA HIS A 11 3.23 -12.05 0.23
C HIS A 11 3.21 -11.68 1.72
N SER A 12 2.83 -10.44 2.04
CA SER A 12 2.69 -9.94 3.41
C SER A 12 1.22 -9.87 3.82
N THR A 13 0.97 -9.97 5.11
CA THR A 13 -0.34 -9.71 5.70
C THR A 13 -0.62 -8.20 5.78
N PRO A 14 -1.89 -7.77 5.86
CA PRO A 14 -2.23 -6.35 5.97
C PRO A 14 -1.64 -5.69 7.23
N GLY A 15 -1.55 -6.43 8.34
CA GLY A 15 -0.95 -5.93 9.58
C GLY A 15 0.56 -5.74 9.48
N GLU A 16 1.26 -6.57 8.71
CA GLU A 16 2.69 -6.40 8.43
C GLU A 16 2.97 -5.21 7.51
N LEU A 17 1.98 -4.75 6.75
CA LEU A 17 2.11 -3.61 5.84
C LEU A 17 1.59 -2.31 6.45
N ASP A 18 0.89 -2.36 7.58
CA ASP A 18 0.37 -1.18 8.24
C ASP A 18 1.51 -0.24 8.63
N LEU A 19 1.27 1.07 8.52
CA LEU A 19 2.22 2.15 8.79
C LEU A 19 3.48 2.17 7.92
N HIS A 20 3.65 1.25 6.97
CA HIS A 20 4.82 1.27 6.09
C HIS A 20 4.69 2.34 5.01
N ARG A 21 5.80 3.02 4.72
CA ARG A 21 5.90 3.98 3.64
C ARG A 21 5.77 3.27 2.30
N PHE A 22 5.09 3.88 1.34
CA PHE A 22 5.04 3.42 -0.03
C PHE A 22 5.29 4.56 -1.01
N ILE A 23 5.93 4.22 -2.13
CA ILE A 23 6.06 5.09 -3.28
C ILE A 23 5.20 4.50 -4.40
N GLY A 24 4.13 5.20 -4.78
CA GLY A 24 3.18 4.78 -5.80
C GLY A 24 3.27 5.61 -7.07
N LEU A 25 3.30 4.97 -8.24
CA LEU A 25 3.08 5.63 -9.52
C LEU A 25 1.61 5.49 -9.90
N THR A 26 0.88 6.60 -9.94
CA THR A 26 -0.54 6.61 -10.33
C THR A 26 -0.73 6.36 -11.83
N ARG A 27 -1.95 5.99 -12.23
CA ARG A 27 -2.32 5.88 -13.65
C ARG A 27 -2.18 7.17 -14.44
N ARG A 28 -2.20 8.31 -13.77
CA ARG A 28 -2.03 9.65 -14.36
C ARG A 28 -0.57 10.10 -14.44
N GLY A 29 0.38 9.26 -14.00
CA GLY A 29 1.81 9.58 -14.04
C GLY A 29 2.29 10.42 -12.86
N GLN A 30 1.44 10.67 -11.86
CA GLN A 30 1.83 11.33 -10.61
C GLN A 30 2.48 10.32 -9.68
N THR A 31 3.53 10.73 -8.97
CA THR A 31 4.12 9.95 -7.88
C THR A 31 3.45 10.35 -6.56
N LEU A 32 3.02 9.35 -5.80
CA LEU A 32 2.54 9.49 -4.44
C LEU A 32 3.58 8.89 -3.50
N ASP A 33 3.88 9.60 -2.43
CA ASP A 33 4.81 9.20 -1.38
C ASP A 33 4.06 9.35 -0.07
N GLY A 34 3.70 8.23 0.53
CA GLY A 34 2.76 8.19 1.65
C GLY A 34 3.00 6.99 2.54
N TYR A 35 2.12 6.82 3.52
CA TYR A 35 2.16 5.70 4.46
C TYR A 35 0.89 4.89 4.33
N LEU A 36 1.00 3.57 4.37
CA LEU A 36 -0.15 2.68 4.37
C LEU A 36 -0.85 2.74 5.72
N SER A 37 -2.17 2.68 5.69
CA SER A 37 -3.00 2.49 6.88
C SER A 37 -4.05 1.43 6.61
N CYS A 38 -4.07 0.42 7.47
CA CYS A 38 -4.94 -0.74 7.38
C CYS A 38 -6.30 -0.46 8.01
N PHE A 39 -7.38 -0.65 7.24
CA PHE A 39 -8.76 -0.47 7.71
C PHE A 39 -9.64 -1.65 7.32
N MET A 40 -10.59 -1.99 8.19
CA MET A 40 -11.66 -2.94 7.88
C MET A 40 -12.83 -2.19 7.23
N GLN A 41 -13.20 -2.60 6.01
CA GLN A 41 -14.32 -2.08 5.25
C GLN A 41 -15.20 -3.25 4.77
N ASN A 42 -16.48 -3.26 5.16
CA ASN A 42 -17.46 -4.29 4.77
C ASN A 42 -17.01 -5.73 5.05
N GLY A 43 -16.30 -5.97 6.16
CA GLY A 43 -15.78 -7.28 6.54
C GLY A 43 -14.47 -7.68 5.86
N TRP A 44 -13.92 -6.82 5.00
CA TRP A 44 -12.63 -7.02 4.32
C TRP A 44 -11.62 -5.99 4.79
N TRP A 45 -10.34 -6.35 4.82
CA TRP A 45 -9.27 -5.40 5.07
C TRP A 45 -8.96 -4.60 3.80
N THR A 46 -8.44 -3.38 3.95
CA THR A 46 -7.91 -2.53 2.88
C THR A 46 -6.69 -1.78 3.41
N LEU A 47 -5.70 -1.51 2.55
CA LEU A 47 -4.60 -0.60 2.87
C LEU A 47 -4.77 0.66 2.05
N THR A 48 -4.91 1.78 2.74
CA THR A 48 -5.13 3.10 2.14
C THR A 48 -3.93 4.00 2.39
N ASP A 49 -3.77 5.03 1.57
CA ASP A 49 -2.89 6.14 1.91
C ASP A 49 -3.41 6.85 3.16
N ALA A 50 -2.58 6.96 4.19
CA ALA A 50 -2.99 7.46 5.50
C ALA A 50 -3.49 8.91 5.47
N ASP A 51 -3.01 9.72 4.52
CA ASP A 51 -3.34 11.15 4.47
C ASP A 51 -4.51 11.47 3.52
N ASN A 52 -4.68 10.73 2.42
CA ASN A 52 -5.74 10.97 1.42
C ASN A 52 -6.82 9.86 1.37
N LEU A 53 -6.69 8.80 2.19
CA LEU A 53 -7.58 7.64 2.25
C LEU A 53 -7.79 6.93 0.90
N ALA A 54 -6.91 7.15 -0.06
CA ALA A 54 -6.95 6.48 -1.36
C ALA A 54 -6.55 5.00 -1.17
N THR A 55 -7.40 4.06 -1.57
CA THR A 55 -7.06 2.62 -1.48
C THR A 55 -5.87 2.29 -2.36
N VAL A 56 -4.80 1.79 -1.76
CA VAL A 56 -3.54 1.42 -2.42
C VAL A 56 -3.49 -0.07 -2.70
N ILE A 57 -3.75 -0.89 -1.68
CA ILE A 57 -3.79 -2.36 -1.76
C ILE A 57 -5.15 -2.84 -1.24
N LYS A 58 -5.76 -3.78 -1.97
CA LYS A 58 -7.03 -4.41 -1.63
C LYS A 58 -6.93 -5.93 -1.78
N PRO A 59 -7.71 -6.72 -1.02
CA PRO A 59 -7.76 -8.16 -1.20
C PRO A 59 -8.36 -8.51 -2.57
N ASP A 60 -7.86 -9.57 -3.20
CA ASP A 60 -8.59 -10.27 -4.25
C ASP A 60 -9.73 -11.13 -3.66
N ALA A 61 -10.44 -11.86 -4.52
CA ALA A 61 -11.52 -12.75 -4.10
C ALA A 61 -11.08 -13.86 -3.11
N ASN A 62 -9.78 -14.15 -3.03
CA ASN A 62 -9.20 -15.15 -2.13
C ASN A 62 -8.58 -14.50 -0.87
N GLY A 63 -8.65 -13.17 -0.73
CA GLY A 63 -8.05 -12.44 0.38
C GLY A 63 -6.56 -12.12 0.22
N ASN A 64 -5.96 -12.35 -0.95
CA ASN A 64 -4.55 -12.03 -1.19
C ASN A 64 -4.36 -10.54 -1.50
N PRO A 65 -3.24 -9.92 -1.09
CA PRO A 65 -2.94 -8.54 -1.44
C PRO A 65 -2.82 -8.30 -2.94
N THR A 66 -3.63 -7.38 -3.44
CA THR A 66 -3.57 -6.93 -4.83
C THR A 66 -3.52 -5.41 -4.92
N LEU A 67 -2.78 -4.92 -5.91
CA LEU A 67 -2.70 -3.49 -6.18
C LEU A 67 -4.07 -2.96 -6.62
N ASN A 68 -4.47 -1.79 -6.11
CA ASN A 68 -5.60 -1.07 -6.66
C ASN A 68 -5.25 -0.46 -8.03
N THR A 69 -5.38 -1.28 -9.08
CA THR A 69 -5.01 -0.93 -10.45
C THR A 69 -5.91 0.11 -11.11
N GLU A 70 -6.99 0.53 -10.44
CA GLU A 70 -7.81 1.67 -10.86
C GLU A 70 -7.05 3.00 -10.67
N LEU A 71 -6.28 3.11 -9.59
CA LEU A 71 -5.55 4.33 -9.21
C LEU A 71 -4.05 4.24 -9.50
N PHE A 72 -3.44 3.07 -9.26
CA PHE A 72 -1.99 2.89 -9.32
C PHE A 72 -1.56 2.00 -10.50
N ARG A 73 -0.44 2.35 -11.13
CA ARG A 73 0.28 1.50 -12.10
C ARG A 73 1.24 0.55 -11.38
N SER A 74 1.92 1.06 -10.36
CA SER A 74 2.85 0.30 -9.54
C SER A 74 3.02 0.97 -8.17
N ILE A 75 3.47 0.18 -7.20
CA ILE A 75 3.91 0.65 -5.89
C ILE A 75 5.19 -0.06 -5.50
N ASN A 76 6.00 0.61 -4.69
CA ASN A 76 7.05 0.01 -3.90
C ASN A 76 6.76 0.30 -2.43
N VAL A 77 6.66 -0.74 -1.60
CA VAL A 77 6.48 -0.59 -0.15
C VAL A 77 7.86 -0.69 0.49
N LEU A 78 8.20 0.21 1.39
CA LEU A 78 9.51 0.35 2.00
C LEU A 78 9.47 -0.12 3.45
N LYS A 79 10.60 -0.59 3.99
CA LYS A 79 10.74 -0.93 5.42
C LYS A 79 10.58 0.25 6.38
N GLU A 80 10.60 1.48 5.88
CA GLU A 80 10.36 2.68 6.67
C GLU A 80 8.92 2.70 7.17
N ILE A 81 8.75 2.84 8.48
CA ILE A 81 7.45 2.92 9.14
C ILE A 81 7.20 4.32 9.68
N ARG A 82 5.92 4.72 9.74
CA ARG A 82 5.51 5.95 10.43
C ARG A 82 5.87 5.80 11.92
N PRO A 83 6.58 6.79 12.52
CA PRO A 83 6.88 6.78 13.96
C PRO A 83 5.62 6.85 14.83
#